data_AF-A0A1R4HKP7-F1
#
_entry.id   AF-A0A1R4HKP7-F1
#
_cell.length_a   1.000
_cell.length_b   1.000
_cell.length_c   1.000
_cell.angle_alpha   90.00
_cell.angle_beta   90.00
_cell.angle_gamma   90.00
#
_symmetry.space_group_name_H-M   'P 1'
#
loop_
_entity.id
_entity.type
_entity.pdbx_description
1 polymer ?
#
loop_
_entity_poly.entity_id
_entity_poly.type
_entity_poly.pdbx_seq_one_letter_code
_entity_poly.pdbx_strand_id
1 'polypeptide(L)'
;MQLGARWRVGETPHRGVPPLLHDTIAAQEAAHPGSHSWTLTFLEGRPRCALDDLVLVSIDAAGRVSVASLTGGSELRDAQQSAATTTDPGDEDEDEDDDDDDDDDDDDDWLS
;
A
#
# COMPACT_ATOMS: atom_id res chain seq x y z
N MET A 1 -27.46 -10.94 7.58
CA MET A 1 -27.16 -9.93 6.56
C MET A 1 -26.89 -8.61 7.27
N GLN A 2 -25.66 -8.10 7.24
CA GLN A 2 -25.33 -6.83 7.90
C GLN A 2 -25.41 -5.73 6.85
N LEU A 3 -26.44 -4.88 6.95
CA LEU A 3 -26.59 -3.73 6.06
C LEU A 3 -25.47 -2.73 6.33
N GLY A 4 -24.86 -2.24 5.27
CA GLY A 4 -23.96 -1.08 5.33
C GLY A 4 -24.70 0.17 5.80
N ALA A 5 -23.95 1.22 6.13
CA ALA A 5 -24.49 2.51 6.54
C ALA A 5 -23.74 3.64 5.85
N ARG A 6 -24.39 4.79 5.65
CA ARG A 6 -23.77 6.00 5.12
C ARG A 6 -24.08 7.18 6.04
N TRP A 7 -23.10 8.03 6.30
CA TRP A 7 -23.25 9.28 7.07
C TRP A 7 -22.42 10.39 6.44
N ARG A 8 -22.67 11.66 6.79
CA ARG A 8 -21.88 12.79 6.27
C ARG A 8 -20.62 13.01 7.10
N VAL A 9 -19.62 13.61 6.45
CA VAL A 9 -18.42 14.09 7.13
C VAL A 9 -18.80 15.09 8.22
N GLY A 10 -18.20 14.93 9.41
CA GLY A 10 -18.49 15.75 10.59
C GLY A 10 -19.77 15.39 11.35
N GLU A 11 -20.55 14.40 10.88
CA GLU A 11 -21.63 13.81 11.68
C GLU A 11 -21.12 12.68 12.58
N THR A 12 -21.90 12.35 13.62
CA THR A 12 -21.61 11.22 14.50
C THR A 12 -21.48 9.93 13.69
N PRO A 13 -20.36 9.17 13.81
CA PRO A 13 -20.20 7.90 13.13
C PRO A 13 -21.35 6.92 13.43
N HIS A 14 -21.76 6.14 12.43
CA HIS A 14 -22.82 5.16 12.63
C HIS A 14 -22.45 4.15 13.74
N ARG A 15 -23.43 3.67 14.52
CA ARG A 15 -23.24 2.71 15.63
C ARG A 15 -22.46 1.43 15.29
N GLY A 16 -22.37 1.10 14.00
CA GLY A 16 -21.62 -0.06 13.50
C GLY A 16 -20.12 0.21 13.30
N VAL A 17 -19.67 1.46 13.46
CA VAL A 17 -18.27 1.87 13.39
C VAL A 17 -17.63 1.70 14.77
N PRO A 18 -16.61 0.83 14.92
CA PRO A 18 -15.91 0.65 16.19
C PRO A 18 -15.25 1.96 16.67
N PRO A 19 -15.22 2.23 17.99
CA PRO A 19 -14.62 3.45 18.55
C PRO A 19 -13.15 3.65 18.16
N LEU A 20 -12.41 2.54 17.99
CA LEU A 20 -11.02 2.56 17.56
C LEU A 20 -10.79 3.18 16.18
N LEU A 21 -11.83 3.27 15.34
CA LEU A 21 -11.76 3.92 14.02
C LEU A 21 -12.09 5.41 14.08
N HIS A 22 -12.66 5.92 15.18
CA HIS A 22 -13.18 7.29 15.24
C HIS A 22 -12.06 8.33 15.11
N ASP A 23 -10.93 8.09 15.77
CA ASP A 23 -9.76 8.96 15.69
C ASP A 23 -9.21 9.03 14.26
N THR A 24 -9.06 7.86 13.62
CA THR A 24 -8.61 7.77 12.23
C THR A 24 -9.61 8.42 11.27
N ILE A 25 -10.91 8.23 11.47
CA ILE A 25 -11.97 8.88 10.68
C ILE A 25 -11.82 10.41 10.77
N ALA A 26 -11.73 10.97 11.97
CA ALA A 26 -11.56 12.41 12.17
C ALA A 26 -10.27 12.94 11.51
N ALA A 27 -9.17 12.18 11.60
CA ALA A 27 -7.92 12.53 10.92
C ALA A 27 -8.07 12.54 9.38
N GLN A 28 -8.79 11.58 8.81
CA GLN A 28 -9.04 11.53 7.36
C GLN A 28 -9.98 12.64 6.90
N GLU A 29 -11.01 13.00 7.70
CA GLU A 29 -11.87 14.14 7.40
C GLU A 29 -11.06 15.44 7.33
N ALA A 30 -10.12 15.65 8.26
CA ALA A 30 -9.23 16.81 8.25
C ALA A 30 -8.25 16.80 7.07
N ALA A 31 -7.77 15.62 6.67
CA ALA A 31 -6.87 15.46 5.52
C ALA A 31 -7.57 15.65 4.17
N HIS A 32 -8.89 15.38 4.11
CA HIS A 32 -9.69 15.43 2.88
C HIS A 32 -10.87 16.41 3.02
N PRO A 33 -10.63 17.74 3.07
CA PRO A 33 -11.69 18.73 3.25
C PRO A 33 -12.71 18.80 2.11
N GLY A 34 -12.41 18.18 0.95
CA GLY A 34 -13.33 18.06 -0.19
C GLY A 34 -14.25 16.84 -0.12
N SER A 35 -14.13 15.99 0.90
CA SER A 35 -14.98 14.82 1.07
C SER A 35 -16.34 15.20 1.68
N HIS A 36 -17.37 14.40 1.41
CA HIS A 36 -18.74 14.73 1.79
C HIS A 36 -19.40 13.63 2.62
N SER A 37 -19.02 12.37 2.40
CA SER A 37 -19.71 11.24 3.01
C SER A 37 -18.82 10.03 3.25
N TRP A 38 -19.16 9.34 4.32
CA TRP A 38 -18.60 8.05 4.69
C TRP A 38 -19.57 6.93 4.37
N THR A 39 -19.04 5.82 3.87
CA THR A 39 -19.77 4.58 3.60
C THR A 39 -19.15 3.44 4.40
N LEU A 40 -19.90 2.90 5.36
CA LEU A 40 -19.57 1.68 6.09
C LEU A 40 -20.09 0.46 5.34
N THR A 41 -19.17 -0.46 5.09
CA THR A 41 -19.43 -1.80 4.55
C THR A 41 -18.85 -2.84 5.49
N PHE A 42 -19.35 -4.07 5.39
CA PHE A 42 -18.83 -5.21 6.15
C PHE A 42 -18.33 -6.26 5.16
N LEU A 43 -17.03 -6.56 5.22
CA LEU A 43 -16.41 -7.63 4.43
C LEU A 43 -15.95 -8.72 5.39
N GLU A 44 -16.47 -9.94 5.22
CA GLU A 44 -16.15 -11.08 6.11
C GLU A 44 -16.38 -10.77 7.60
N GLY A 45 -17.41 -9.95 7.90
CA GLY A 45 -17.72 -9.50 9.26
C GLY A 45 -16.84 -8.36 9.78
N ARG A 46 -15.91 -7.84 8.98
CA ARG A 46 -15.01 -6.74 9.35
C ARG A 46 -15.52 -5.41 8.82
N PRO A 47 -15.56 -4.35 9.66
CA PRO A 47 -16.00 -3.03 9.23
C PRO A 47 -14.96 -2.39 8.32
N ARG A 48 -15.44 -1.79 7.22
CA ARG A 48 -14.66 -1.01 6.26
C ARG A 48 -15.39 0.31 5.99
N CYS A 49 -14.75 1.42 6.32
CA CYS A 49 -15.30 2.77 6.14
C CYS A 49 -14.59 3.43 4.96
N ALA A 50 -15.32 3.72 3.89
CA ALA A 50 -14.81 4.45 2.73
C ALA A 50 -15.24 5.92 2.80
N LEU A 51 -14.31 6.84 2.54
CA LEU A 51 -14.56 8.28 2.46
C LEU A 51 -14.61 8.69 0.99
N ASP A 52 -15.80 8.99 0.46
CA ASP A 52 -16.03 9.46 -0.92
C ASP A 52 -15.22 8.72 -2.02
N ASP A 53 -14.97 7.41 -1.84
CA ASP A 53 -14.10 6.59 -2.70
C ASP A 53 -12.65 7.10 -2.84
N LEU A 54 -12.19 7.97 -1.94
CA LEU A 54 -10.83 8.51 -1.87
C LEU A 54 -9.93 7.70 -0.92
N VAL A 55 -10.50 7.27 0.21
CA VAL A 55 -9.78 6.58 1.28
C VAL A 55 -10.63 5.45 1.83
N LEU A 56 -10.00 4.34 2.20
CA LEU A 56 -10.59 3.20 2.87
C LEU A 56 -9.91 2.98 4.23
N VAL A 57 -10.67 3.14 5.31
CA VAL A 57 -10.26 2.84 6.67
C VAL A 57 -10.84 1.48 7.07
N SER A 58 -10.01 0.55 7.52
CA SER A 58 -10.43 -0.81 7.86
C SER A 58 -9.61 -1.41 9.01
N ILE A 59 -10.08 -2.55 9.53
CA ILE A 59 -9.37 -3.32 10.57
C ILE A 59 -8.74 -4.57 9.95
N ASP A 60 -7.42 -4.71 10.10
CA ASP A 60 -6.63 -5.82 9.58
C ASP A 60 -6.90 -7.14 10.34
N ALA A 61 -6.31 -8.24 9.85
CA ALA A 61 -6.42 -9.56 10.47
C ALA A 61 -5.95 -9.60 11.94
N ALA A 62 -4.98 -8.75 12.29
CA ALA A 62 -4.41 -8.63 13.63
C ALA A 62 -5.20 -7.65 14.53
N GLY A 63 -6.28 -7.04 14.04
CA GLY A 63 -7.09 -6.10 14.80
C GLY A 63 -6.55 -4.66 14.79
N ARG A 64 -5.59 -4.33 13.93
CA ARG A 64 -5.02 -2.98 13.81
C ARG A 64 -5.76 -2.16 12.74
N VAL A 65 -5.77 -0.86 12.93
CA VAL A 65 -6.34 0.08 11.95
C VAL A 65 -5.39 0.22 10.77
N SER A 66 -5.92 0.08 9.57
CA SER A 66 -5.23 0.30 8.31
C SER A 66 -6.00 1.30 7.46
N VAL A 67 -5.28 2.25 6.88
CA VAL A 67 -5.81 3.26 5.95
C VAL A 67 -5.20 3.00 4.57
N ALA A 68 -6.04 2.94 3.54
CA ALA A 68 -5.62 2.77 2.16
C ALA A 68 -6.20 3.89 1.30
N SER A 69 -5.36 4.56 0.50
CA SER A 69 -5.81 5.53 -0.48
C SER A 69 -6.34 4.82 -1.73
N LEU A 70 -7.55 5.20 -2.16
CA LEU A 70 -8.25 4.67 -3.34
C LEU A 70 -8.06 5.56 -4.58
N THR A 71 -7.72 6.84 -4.37
CA THR A 71 -7.13 7.70 -5.41
C THR A 71 -5.72 7.20 -5.71
N GLY A 72 -5.62 6.27 -6.66
CA GLY A 72 -4.36 5.59 -6.96
C GLY A 72 -4.61 4.35 -7.78
N GLY A 73 -5.35 4.47 -8.87
CA GLY A 73 -5.28 3.48 -9.93
C GLY A 73 -3.84 3.45 -10.48
N SER A 74 -3.04 2.53 -9.97
CA SER A 74 -1.90 1.91 -10.65
C SER A 74 -0.61 2.72 -10.90
N GLU A 75 -0.04 3.48 -9.96
CA GLU A 75 1.33 4.06 -10.19
C GLU A 75 2.32 4.02 -9.01
N LEU A 76 2.04 3.41 -7.85
CA LEU A 76 2.94 3.54 -6.67
C LEU A 76 3.10 2.26 -5.83
N ARG A 77 3.08 1.09 -6.45
CA ARG A 77 3.43 -0.17 -5.74
C ARG A 77 4.92 -0.55 -5.82
N ASP A 78 5.75 0.25 -6.48
CA ASP A 78 7.17 -0.06 -6.72
C ASP A 78 8.16 0.58 -5.73
N ALA A 79 7.73 1.48 -4.84
CA ALA A 79 8.68 2.25 -4.01
C ALA A 79 8.78 1.81 -2.53
N GLN A 80 8.01 0.80 -2.09
CA GLN A 80 7.96 0.42 -0.66
C GLN A 80 8.30 -1.06 -0.41
N GLN A 81 9.14 -1.65 -1.27
CA GLN A 81 9.77 -2.96 -1.02
C GLN A 81 11.31 -2.87 -1.01
N SER A 82 11.88 -1.68 -0.80
CA SER A 82 13.32 -1.42 -0.85
C SER A 82 13.82 -0.72 0.41
N ALA A 83 13.52 -1.26 1.59
CA ALA A 83 14.11 -0.78 2.85
C ALA A 83 14.24 -1.92 3.88
N ALA A 84 14.75 -3.07 3.43
CA ALA A 84 15.20 -4.14 4.33
C ALA A 84 16.31 -4.94 3.65
N THR A 85 17.42 -4.27 3.30
CA THR A 85 18.68 -4.97 3.07
C THR A 85 19.73 -4.37 3.99
N THR A 86 19.91 -5.09 5.08
CA THR A 86 20.95 -5.00 6.09
C THR A 86 22.32 -4.68 5.48
N THR A 87 22.94 -3.64 6.01
CA THR A 87 24.38 -3.36 5.89
C THR A 87 25.19 -4.54 6.42
N ASP A 88 26.02 -5.13 5.57
CA ASP A 88 27.15 -5.97 5.97
C ASP A 88 28.42 -5.35 5.37
N PRO A 89 29.34 -4.81 6.20
CA PRO A 89 30.64 -4.33 5.76
C PRO A 89 31.70 -5.42 6.01
N GLY A 90 32.08 -6.12 4.96
CA GLY A 90 33.32 -6.90 4.87
C GLY A 90 33.89 -6.63 3.47
N ASP A 91 35.15 -6.20 3.37
CA ASP A 91 36.27 -7.12 3.06
C ASP A 91 35.99 -7.75 1.67
N GLU A 92 36.66 -7.38 0.58
CA GLU A 92 38.09 -7.60 0.39
C GLU A 92 38.64 -6.64 -0.69
N ASP A 93 39.78 -6.01 -0.37
CA ASP A 93 40.79 -5.65 -1.35
C ASP A 93 41.16 -6.92 -2.14
N GLU A 94 41.26 -6.85 -3.47
CA GLU A 94 42.33 -7.53 -4.21
C GLU A 94 42.38 -7.04 -5.66
N ASP A 95 43.58 -6.60 -5.99
CA ASP A 95 44.09 -6.19 -7.30
C ASP A 95 44.15 -7.37 -8.28
N GLU A 96 44.40 -7.03 -9.56
CA GLU A 96 44.82 -7.92 -10.67
C GLU A 96 43.67 -8.78 -11.25
N ASP A 97 43.42 -8.83 -12.56
CA ASP A 97 44.35 -9.20 -13.60
C ASP A 97 44.10 -8.46 -14.94
N ASP A 98 45.24 -8.10 -15.51
CA ASP A 98 45.54 -7.93 -16.93
C ASP A 98 45.24 -9.26 -17.65
N ASP A 99 44.44 -9.27 -18.72
CA ASP A 99 44.71 -10.18 -19.83
C ASP A 99 44.13 -9.62 -21.14
N ASP A 100 45.09 -9.46 -22.04
CA ASP A 100 45.13 -9.11 -23.45
C ASP A 100 44.21 -10.02 -24.31
N ASP A 101 43.83 -9.49 -25.48
CA ASP A 101 43.73 -10.17 -26.79
C ASP A 101 43.10 -11.57 -26.90
N ASP A 102 41.97 -11.63 -27.60
CA ASP A 102 41.69 -12.47 -28.79
C ASP A 102 40.28 -12.02 -29.27
N ASP A 103 40.17 -11.12 -30.24
CA ASP A 103 40.26 -11.40 -31.68
C ASP A 103 39.38 -12.57 -32.15
N ASP A 104 38.54 -12.21 -33.11
CA ASP A 104 38.00 -13.04 -34.18
C ASP A 104 36.95 -14.15 -33.91
N ASP A 105 35.77 -13.82 -34.44
CA ASP A 105 35.10 -14.53 -35.53
C ASP A 105 34.22 -15.77 -35.26
N ASP A 106 33.25 -15.85 -36.18
CA ASP A 106 32.28 -16.90 -36.49
C ASP A 106 31.09 -17.01 -35.52
N ASP A 107 30.00 -16.28 -35.74
CA ASP A 107 29.02 -16.44 -36.84
C ASP A 107 28.59 -17.91 -37.08
N ASP A 108 27.27 -18.09 -36.99
CA ASP A 108 26.46 -19.10 -37.67
C ASP A 108 26.74 -20.60 -37.46
N ASP A 109 26.06 -21.21 -36.48
CA ASP A 109 25.45 -22.55 -36.67
C ASP A 109 24.15 -22.70 -35.84
N TRP A 110 23.09 -22.01 -36.28
CA TRP A 110 21.71 -22.12 -35.75
C TRP A 110 20.85 -23.02 -36.65
N LEU A 111 21.33 -24.24 -36.93
CA LEU A 111 20.61 -25.23 -37.73
C LEU A 111 20.39 -26.55 -36.98
N SER A 112 19.29 -26.63 -36.21
CA SER A 112 18.23 -27.68 -36.26
C SER A 112 17.38 -27.74 -35.00
#